data_AF-A0A452ZBM5-F1
#
_entry.id   AF-A0A452ZBM5-F1
#
_cell.length_a   1.000
_cell.length_b   1.000
_cell.length_c   1.000
_cell.angle_alpha   90.00
_cell.angle_beta   90.00
_cell.angle_gamma   90.00
#
_symmetry.space_group_name_H-M   'P 1'
#
loop_
_entity.id
_entity.type
_entity.pdbx_description
1 polymer ?
#
loop_
_entity_poly.entity_id
_entity_poly.type
_entity_poly.pdbx_seq_one_letter_code
_entity_poly.pdbx_strand_id
1 'polypeptide(L)'
;ISSFPHMQFIGGSISKGSELQIEVAEFLWQDVELDGSLIILADNIMGSTKRNTDGEQVLHYGARYGRCKLQNVKIVNEGISWDSPSNVYWQHHVERSESLKIILHGNAEFEAKDVVLKGNHMFEVPDGHRMCIIQDEAGCFTVKLDPISKEMMDSGTWYWEYTLDGAHVKLNMVDLCGDGTNCRFLIH
;
A
#
# COMPACT_ATOMS: atom_id res chain seq x y z
N ILE A 1 18.98 11.92 3.14
CA ILE A 1 18.66 11.55 1.75
C ILE A 1 17.15 11.68 1.64
N SER A 2 16.67 12.54 0.76
CA SER A 2 15.24 12.78 0.55
C SER A 2 14.59 11.49 0.08
N SER A 3 13.72 10.90 0.92
CA SER A 3 12.87 9.78 0.54
C SER A 3 11.85 10.32 -0.47
N PHE A 4 12.05 9.98 -1.75
CA PHE A 4 11.04 10.23 -2.78
C PHE A 4 9.95 9.15 -2.65
N PRO A 5 8.67 9.50 -2.84
CA PRO A 5 7.61 8.49 -2.90
C PRO A 5 7.95 7.48 -4.00
N HIS A 6 7.89 6.20 -3.68
CA HIS A 6 8.25 5.10 -4.58
C HIS A 6 7.04 4.20 -4.83
N MET A 7 6.73 4.02 -6.10
CA MET A 7 5.59 3.25 -6.55
C MET A 7 6.02 2.31 -7.67
N GLN A 8 5.82 1.01 -7.49
CA GLN A 8 6.18 0.01 -8.49
C GLN A 8 4.99 -0.89 -8.83
N PHE A 9 4.76 -1.08 -10.13
CA PHE A 9 3.78 -2.01 -10.69
C PHE A 9 4.51 -3.08 -11.50
N ILE A 10 4.31 -4.34 -11.14
CA ILE A 10 4.94 -5.50 -11.77
C ILE A 10 3.85 -6.53 -12.04
N GLY A 11 3.52 -6.77 -13.31
CA GLY A 11 2.51 -7.77 -13.67
C GLY A 11 1.09 -7.46 -13.19
N GLY A 12 0.23 -8.48 -13.23
CA GLY A 12 -1.19 -8.36 -12.87
C GLY A 12 -2.08 -7.75 -13.97
N SER A 13 -3.32 -7.42 -13.61
CA SER A 13 -4.32 -6.85 -14.53
C SER A 13 -5.40 -6.05 -13.81
N ILE A 14 -5.95 -5.04 -14.50
CA ILE A 14 -7.11 -4.29 -14.05
C ILE A 14 -8.22 -4.51 -15.09
N SER A 15 -9.35 -5.09 -14.65
CA SER A 15 -10.50 -5.38 -15.50
C SER A 15 -11.19 -4.10 -16.00
N LYS A 16 -11.92 -4.23 -17.10
CA LYS A 16 -12.71 -3.12 -17.65
C LYS A 16 -13.83 -2.74 -16.66
N GLY A 17 -13.94 -1.46 -16.35
CA GLY A 17 -14.93 -0.97 -15.38
C GLY A 17 -14.45 -0.99 -13.93
N SER A 18 -13.21 -1.46 -13.70
CA SER A 18 -12.56 -1.36 -12.39
C SER A 18 -12.07 0.06 -12.10
N GLU A 19 -11.91 0.37 -10.82
CA GLU A 19 -11.39 1.63 -10.30
C GLU A 19 -10.18 1.37 -9.42
N LEU A 20 -9.10 2.11 -9.64
CA LEU A 20 -7.91 2.11 -8.79
C LEU A 20 -7.64 3.54 -8.32
N GLN A 21 -7.73 3.78 -7.01
CA GLN A 21 -7.35 5.04 -6.37
C GLN A 21 -6.20 4.79 -5.40
N ILE A 22 -5.09 5.51 -5.58
CA ILE A 22 -3.90 5.35 -4.76
C ILE A 22 -3.41 6.72 -4.30
N GLU A 23 -3.56 6.95 -3.00
CA GLU A 23 -3.12 8.14 -2.28
C GLU A 23 -2.13 7.72 -1.16
N VAL A 24 -1.03 7.08 -1.55
CA VAL A 24 0.05 6.67 -0.65
C VAL A 24 1.42 6.92 -1.27
N ALA A 25 2.43 7.19 -0.45
CA ALA A 25 3.79 7.51 -0.90
C ALA A 25 4.62 6.26 -1.25
N GLU A 26 4.42 5.14 -0.56
CA GLU A 26 5.08 3.86 -0.85
C GLU A 26 4.07 2.80 -1.24
N PHE A 27 4.19 2.29 -2.46
CA PHE A 27 3.29 1.26 -2.96
C PHE A 27 4.00 0.22 -3.83
N LEU A 28 3.77 -1.04 -3.50
CA LEU A 28 4.14 -2.18 -4.34
C LEU A 28 2.89 -2.90 -4.83
N TRP A 29 2.76 -3.00 -6.14
CA TRP A 29 1.83 -3.87 -6.85
C TRP A 29 2.61 -4.94 -7.58
N GLN A 30 2.43 -6.20 -7.19
CA GLN A 30 3.04 -7.34 -7.86
C GLN A 30 1.99 -8.43 -8.12
N ASP A 31 1.76 -8.74 -9.40
CA ASP A 31 0.86 -9.81 -9.83
C ASP A 31 -0.54 -9.70 -9.21
N VAL A 32 -1.08 -8.48 -9.16
CA VAL A 32 -2.41 -8.21 -8.59
C VAL A 32 -3.47 -8.19 -9.70
N GLU A 33 -4.59 -8.87 -9.47
CA GLU A 33 -5.78 -8.86 -10.34
C GLU A 33 -6.88 -8.03 -9.68
N LEU A 34 -7.35 -6.98 -10.37
CA LEU A 34 -8.41 -6.09 -9.86
C LEU A 34 -9.64 -6.11 -10.77
N ASP A 35 -10.73 -6.66 -10.24
CA ASP A 35 -12.07 -6.62 -10.80
C ASP A 35 -13.00 -5.90 -9.81
N GLY A 36 -13.34 -4.64 -10.09
CA GLY A 36 -14.07 -3.75 -9.18
C GLY A 36 -13.25 -2.56 -8.68
N SER A 37 -13.55 -2.04 -7.50
CA SER A 37 -12.92 -0.85 -6.91
C SER A 37 -11.88 -1.18 -5.83
N LEU A 38 -10.69 -0.59 -5.94
CA LEU A 38 -9.64 -0.56 -4.92
C LEU A 38 -9.27 0.90 -4.60
N ILE A 39 -9.31 1.25 -3.31
CA ILE A 39 -9.00 2.58 -2.81
C ILE A 39 -7.97 2.46 -1.69
N ILE A 40 -6.83 3.12 -1.81
CA ILE A 40 -5.76 3.15 -0.80
C ILE A 40 -5.51 4.60 -0.42
N LEU A 41 -5.72 4.94 0.85
CA LEU A 41 -5.56 6.29 1.40
C LEU A 41 -4.54 6.30 2.52
N ALA A 42 -3.66 7.29 2.56
CA ALA A 42 -2.76 7.55 3.69
C ALA A 42 -2.88 9.00 4.17
N ASP A 43 -2.96 9.21 5.48
CA ASP A 43 -3.11 10.56 6.05
C ASP A 43 -1.91 11.48 5.77
N ASN A 44 -0.70 10.91 5.71
CA ASN A 44 0.55 11.66 5.60
C ASN A 44 1.28 11.35 4.29
N ILE A 45 0.75 11.82 3.16
CA ILE A 45 1.33 11.56 1.83
C ILE A 45 2.69 12.29 1.64
N MET A 46 2.94 13.38 2.39
CA MET A 46 4.13 14.24 2.22
C MET A 46 5.08 14.25 3.45
N GLY A 47 4.84 13.41 4.45
CA GLY A 47 5.62 13.34 5.70
C GLY A 47 4.95 14.01 6.90
N SER A 48 5.60 13.95 8.08
CA SER A 48 5.06 14.49 9.34
C SER A 48 5.43 15.96 9.53
N THR A 49 4.50 16.79 10.02
CA THR A 49 4.83 18.12 10.57
C THR A 49 5.28 17.96 12.03
N LYS A 50 6.47 18.47 12.38
CA LYS A 50 6.83 18.67 13.79
C LYS A 50 6.82 20.15 14.10
N ARG A 51 6.36 20.48 15.30
CA ARG A 51 6.46 21.82 15.84
C ARG A 51 7.87 22.01 16.40
N ASN A 52 8.61 22.98 15.88
CA ASN A 52 9.92 23.34 16.44
C ASN A 52 9.74 24.00 17.83
N THR A 53 10.82 24.16 18.60
CA THR A 53 10.84 24.88 19.89
C THR A 53 10.30 26.30 19.81
N ASP A 54 10.31 26.91 18.61
CA ASP A 54 9.78 28.25 18.34
C ASP A 54 8.30 28.28 17.93
N GLY A 55 7.61 27.13 17.94
CA GLY A 55 6.18 27.04 17.64
C GLY A 55 5.81 26.94 16.15
N GLU A 56 6.78 27.05 15.25
CA GLU A 56 6.63 26.88 13.80
C GLU A 56 6.44 25.41 13.42
N GLN A 57 5.50 25.13 12.50
CA GLN A 57 5.32 23.79 11.94
C GLN A 57 6.35 23.58 10.83
N VAL A 58 7.39 22.80 11.11
CA VAL A 58 8.39 22.42 10.12
C VAL A 58 7.93 21.09 9.51
N LEU A 59 7.83 21.07 8.17
CA LEU A 59 7.53 19.85 7.44
C LEU A 59 8.79 18.98 7.43
N HIS A 60 8.78 17.90 8.22
CA HIS A 60 9.86 16.93 8.23
C HIS A 60 9.64 15.95 7.08
N TYR A 61 10.27 16.24 5.94
CA TYR A 61 10.40 15.30 4.84
C TYR A 61 11.20 14.07 5.32
N GLY A 62 10.55 12.90 5.34
CA GLY A 62 11.27 11.66 5.07
C GLY A 62 11.31 10.53 6.11
N ALA A 63 10.27 10.23 6.90
CA ALA A 63 10.30 8.98 7.69
C ALA A 63 8.97 8.35 8.13
N ARG A 64 7.80 8.98 7.89
CA ARG A 64 6.54 8.56 8.53
C ARG A 64 5.35 8.72 7.60
N TYR A 65 5.24 7.79 6.66
CA TYR A 65 4.14 7.72 5.70
C TYR A 65 3.63 6.28 5.62
N GLY A 66 2.36 6.14 5.23
CA GLY A 66 1.75 4.84 5.01
C GLY A 66 2.50 4.06 3.93
N ARG A 67 2.60 2.74 4.09
CA ARG A 67 3.14 1.84 3.06
C ARG A 67 2.15 0.74 2.76
N CYS A 68 1.99 0.42 1.48
CA CYS A 68 1.12 -0.67 1.07
C CYS A 68 1.83 -1.62 0.10
N LYS A 69 1.76 -2.92 0.40
CA LYS A 69 2.41 -4.00 -0.34
C LYS A 69 1.37 -5.04 -0.73
N LEU A 70 1.11 -5.20 -2.02
CA LEU A 70 0.20 -6.20 -2.58
C LEU A 70 0.98 -7.15 -3.49
N GLN A 71 0.99 -8.44 -3.16
CA GLN A 71 1.72 -9.46 -3.92
C GLN A 71 0.85 -10.69 -4.18
N ASN A 72 0.61 -11.03 -5.44
CA ASN A 72 -0.26 -12.14 -5.85
C ASN A 72 -1.64 -12.04 -5.17
N VAL A 73 -2.29 -10.88 -5.31
CA VAL A 73 -3.58 -10.57 -4.67
C VAL A 73 -4.66 -10.50 -5.74
N LYS A 74 -5.80 -11.15 -5.50
CA LYS A 74 -6.97 -11.05 -6.37
C LYS A 74 -8.10 -10.32 -5.65
N ILE A 75 -8.56 -9.23 -6.23
CA ILE A 75 -9.62 -8.38 -5.68
C ILE A 75 -10.83 -8.48 -6.61
N VAL A 76 -11.97 -8.91 -6.07
CA VAL A 76 -13.23 -9.04 -6.81
C VAL A 76 -14.36 -8.42 -6.00
N ASN A 77 -14.92 -7.32 -6.50
CA ASN A 77 -16.08 -6.66 -5.90
C ASN A 77 -16.93 -5.96 -6.99
N GLU A 78 -18.16 -5.58 -6.64
CA GLU A 78 -19.09 -4.93 -7.59
C GLU A 78 -18.65 -3.53 -8.07
N GLY A 79 -17.70 -2.88 -7.38
CA GLY A 79 -17.11 -1.61 -7.80
C GLY A 79 -18.10 -0.45 -7.91
N ILE A 80 -17.91 0.39 -8.93
CA ILE A 80 -18.75 1.57 -9.21
C ILE A 80 -20.10 1.15 -9.80
N SER A 81 -21.18 1.74 -9.30
CA SER A 81 -22.52 1.66 -9.90
C SER A 81 -22.58 2.49 -11.18
N TRP A 82 -22.10 1.97 -12.31
CA TRP A 82 -21.98 2.70 -13.58
C TRP A 82 -23.30 3.27 -14.13
N ASP A 83 -24.43 2.65 -13.79
CA ASP A 83 -25.76 3.05 -14.22
C ASP A 83 -26.37 4.17 -13.35
N SER A 84 -25.68 4.61 -12.28
CA SER A 84 -26.21 5.63 -11.38
C SER A 84 -26.17 7.03 -12.03
N PRO A 85 -27.32 7.71 -12.20
CA PRO A 85 -27.39 9.03 -12.83
C PRO A 85 -26.79 10.15 -11.95
N SER A 86 -26.47 9.84 -10.70
CA SER A 86 -25.84 10.76 -9.73
C SER A 86 -24.31 10.81 -9.88
N ASN A 87 -23.70 9.91 -10.66
CA ASN A 87 -22.25 9.82 -10.79
C ASN A 87 -21.67 11.06 -11.51
N VAL A 88 -20.83 11.80 -10.78
CA VAL A 88 -20.01 12.88 -11.32
C VAL A 88 -18.56 12.41 -11.35
N TYR A 89 -18.23 11.69 -12.42
CA TYR A 89 -16.93 11.03 -12.61
C TYR A 89 -15.73 11.98 -12.49
N TRP A 90 -15.86 13.21 -13.03
CA TRP A 90 -14.78 14.21 -13.00
C TRP A 90 -14.57 14.86 -11.63
N GLN A 91 -15.49 14.67 -10.67
CA GLN A 91 -15.36 15.12 -9.28
C GLN A 91 -15.02 13.96 -8.33
N HIS A 92 -14.78 12.75 -8.84
CA HIS A 92 -14.69 11.52 -8.03
C HIS A 92 -15.93 11.27 -7.15
N HIS A 93 -17.07 11.87 -7.49
CA HIS A 93 -18.34 11.67 -6.80
C HIS A 93 -19.10 10.54 -7.50
N VAL A 94 -18.68 9.32 -7.22
CA VAL A 94 -19.25 8.10 -7.80
C VAL A 94 -19.83 7.22 -6.71
N GLU A 95 -21.00 6.65 -6.98
CA GLU A 95 -21.65 5.67 -6.13
C GLU A 95 -20.97 4.31 -6.32
N ARG A 96 -20.63 3.64 -5.21
CA ARG A 96 -20.00 2.32 -5.23
C ARG A 96 -20.92 1.32 -4.56
N SER A 97 -21.18 0.20 -5.24
CA SER A 97 -21.89 -0.94 -4.66
C SER A 97 -21.00 -1.67 -3.66
N GLU A 98 -19.73 -1.89 -4.02
CA GLU A 98 -18.73 -2.50 -3.16
C GLU A 98 -17.34 -1.95 -3.45
N SER A 99 -16.43 -2.02 -2.48
CA SER A 99 -15.03 -1.66 -2.71
C SER A 99 -14.11 -2.37 -1.72
N LEU A 100 -12.84 -2.50 -2.08
CA LEU A 100 -11.78 -2.73 -1.12
C LEU A 100 -11.16 -1.38 -0.77
N LYS A 101 -11.28 -0.96 0.49
CA LYS A 101 -10.72 0.31 0.99
C LYS A 101 -9.64 0.05 2.04
N ILE A 102 -8.46 0.63 1.85
CA ILE A 102 -7.33 0.57 2.79
C ILE A 102 -7.03 2.00 3.25
N ILE A 103 -7.00 2.22 4.56
CA ILE A 103 -6.75 3.52 5.20
C ILE A 103 -5.52 3.36 6.10
N LEU A 104 -4.50 4.17 5.87
CA LEU A 104 -3.21 4.11 6.56
C LEU A 104 -2.98 5.40 7.36
N HIS A 105 -2.93 5.28 8.68
CA HIS A 105 -2.65 6.40 9.56
C HIS A 105 -1.16 6.48 9.88
N GLY A 106 -0.58 7.68 9.83
CA GLY A 106 0.82 7.89 10.24
C GLY A 106 1.83 6.99 9.51
N ASN A 107 2.59 6.21 10.28
CA ASN A 107 3.58 5.23 9.81
C ASN A 107 3.00 3.81 9.72
N ALA A 108 1.75 3.69 9.28
CA ALA A 108 1.08 2.40 9.12
C ALA A 108 1.58 1.62 7.91
N GLU A 109 1.60 0.30 8.02
CA GLU A 109 1.96 -0.60 6.92
C GLU A 109 0.84 -1.61 6.67
N PHE A 110 0.48 -1.80 5.40
CA PHE A 110 -0.47 -2.83 4.99
C PHE A 110 0.20 -3.79 4.01
N GLU A 111 0.06 -5.08 4.29
CA GLU A 111 0.60 -6.14 3.46
C GLU A 111 -0.47 -7.19 3.17
N ALA A 112 -0.69 -7.49 1.90
CA ALA A 112 -1.52 -8.61 1.49
C ALA A 112 -0.74 -9.49 0.53
N LYS A 113 -0.69 -10.78 0.82
CA LYS A 113 0.06 -11.76 0.03
C LYS A 113 -0.73 -13.04 -0.17
N ASP A 114 -0.72 -13.54 -1.40
CA ASP A 114 -1.33 -14.84 -1.77
C ASP A 114 -2.78 -14.94 -1.28
N VAL A 115 -3.58 -13.90 -1.54
CA VAL A 115 -4.95 -13.78 -0.99
C VAL A 115 -5.97 -13.33 -2.04
N VAL A 116 -7.14 -13.95 -1.97
CA VAL A 116 -8.33 -13.55 -2.73
C VAL A 116 -9.30 -12.79 -1.82
N LEU A 117 -9.51 -11.51 -2.09
CA LEU A 117 -10.43 -10.62 -1.37
C LEU A 117 -11.70 -10.43 -2.21
N LYS A 118 -12.82 -10.98 -1.73
CA LYS A 118 -14.13 -10.91 -2.41
C LYS A 118 -15.14 -10.07 -1.62
N GLY A 119 -15.86 -9.20 -2.31
CA GLY A 119 -16.89 -8.36 -1.72
C GLY A 119 -16.37 -7.06 -1.13
N ASN A 120 -17.21 -6.39 -0.35
CA ASN A 120 -16.88 -5.13 0.31
C ASN A 120 -16.00 -5.30 1.55
N HIS A 121 -14.82 -4.69 1.57
CA HIS A 121 -13.88 -4.74 2.70
C HIS A 121 -13.29 -3.37 3.01
N MET A 122 -13.10 -3.08 4.29
CA MET A 122 -12.40 -1.88 4.75
C MET A 122 -11.35 -2.25 5.80
N PHE A 123 -10.10 -1.91 5.52
CA PHE A 123 -8.96 -2.10 6.42
C PHE A 123 -8.42 -0.74 6.85
N GLU A 124 -8.49 -0.48 8.15
CA GLU A 124 -7.96 0.74 8.76
C GLU A 124 -6.77 0.36 9.63
N VAL A 125 -5.58 0.87 9.29
CA VAL A 125 -4.34 0.53 9.96
C VAL A 125 -3.88 1.74 10.79
N PRO A 126 -3.81 1.62 12.12
CA PRO A 126 -3.41 2.72 12.99
C PRO A 126 -1.91 3.03 12.88
N ASP A 127 -1.55 4.24 13.29
CA ASP A 127 -0.15 4.70 13.30
C ASP A 127 0.77 3.73 14.06
N GLY A 128 1.93 3.45 13.46
CA GLY A 128 2.95 2.55 14.02
C GLY A 128 2.54 1.09 14.06
N HIS A 129 1.53 0.66 13.29
CA HIS A 129 1.14 -0.74 13.18
C HIS A 129 1.28 -1.25 11.75
N ARG A 130 1.53 -2.55 11.65
CA ARG A 130 1.50 -3.29 10.40
C ARG A 130 0.36 -4.28 10.40
N MET A 131 -0.49 -4.20 9.39
CA MET A 131 -1.52 -5.18 9.11
C MET A 131 -1.06 -6.15 8.01
N CYS A 132 -1.07 -7.45 8.29
CA CYS A 132 -0.75 -8.50 7.32
C CYS A 132 -1.98 -9.37 7.06
N ILE A 133 -2.31 -9.55 5.79
CA ILE A 133 -3.38 -10.44 5.32
C ILE A 133 -2.77 -11.58 4.55
N ILE A 134 -3.06 -12.79 4.99
CA ILE A 134 -2.67 -14.04 4.35
C ILE A 134 -3.88 -14.97 4.28
N GLN A 135 -3.98 -15.76 3.22
CA GLN A 135 -4.99 -16.79 3.08
C GLN A 135 -4.46 -18.14 3.58
N ASP A 136 -5.30 -18.89 4.27
CA ASP A 136 -5.01 -20.28 4.62
C ASP A 136 -5.36 -21.24 3.47
N GLU A 137 -4.95 -22.50 3.60
CA GLU A 137 -5.24 -23.55 2.61
C GLU A 137 -6.74 -23.82 2.44
N ALA A 138 -7.57 -23.47 3.44
CA ALA A 138 -9.02 -23.62 3.39
C ALA A 138 -9.71 -22.45 2.66
N GLY A 139 -8.96 -21.43 2.23
CA GLY A 139 -9.47 -20.27 1.53
C GLY A 139 -10.00 -19.17 2.44
N CYS A 140 -9.84 -19.27 3.76
CA CYS A 140 -10.15 -18.21 4.70
C CYS A 140 -8.92 -17.31 4.87
N PHE A 141 -9.11 -15.99 4.88
CA PHE A 141 -8.00 -15.08 5.16
C PHE A 141 -7.93 -14.74 6.65
N THR A 142 -6.71 -14.66 7.16
CA THR A 142 -6.41 -14.18 8.50
C THR A 142 -5.83 -12.78 8.43
N VAL A 143 -6.27 -11.90 9.31
CA VAL A 143 -5.73 -10.56 9.47
C VAL A 143 -4.90 -10.54 10.76
N LYS A 144 -3.62 -10.19 10.64
CA LYS A 144 -2.72 -9.95 11.77
C LYS A 144 -2.40 -8.47 11.86
N LEU A 145 -2.39 -7.93 13.07
CA LEU A 145 -2.04 -6.54 13.33
C LEU A 145 -0.95 -6.51 14.40
N ASP A 146 0.26 -6.15 13.98
CA ASP A 146 1.44 -6.14 14.83
C ASP A 146 1.98 -4.70 14.99
N PRO A 147 2.47 -4.31 16.18
CA PRO A 147 3.13 -3.02 16.34
C PRO A 147 4.49 -3.03 15.61
N ILE A 148 4.82 -1.93 14.93
CA ILE A 148 6.13 -1.71 14.32
C ILE A 148 7.11 -1.36 15.44
N SER A 149 8.26 -2.04 15.47
CA SER A 149 9.29 -1.82 16.49
C SER A 149 9.84 -0.39 16.38
N LYS A 150 10.23 0.20 17.52
CA LYS A 150 10.78 1.57 17.56
C LYS A 150 12.03 1.75 16.70
N GLU A 151 12.82 0.69 16.56
CA GLU A 151 14.04 0.65 15.76
C GLU A 151 13.74 0.70 14.25
N MET A 152 12.55 0.24 13.85
CA MET A 152 12.10 0.16 12.46
C MET A 152 11.14 1.30 12.09
N MET A 153 10.91 2.26 12.99
CA MET A 153 10.00 3.38 12.72
C MET A 153 10.50 4.29 11.59
N ASP A 154 11.82 4.45 11.44
CA ASP A 154 12.37 5.33 10.40
C ASP A 154 12.57 4.58 9.06
N SER A 155 12.89 3.28 9.10
CA SER A 155 13.11 2.45 7.91
C SER A 155 11.86 1.75 7.39
N GLY A 156 10.84 1.55 8.24
CA GLY A 156 9.72 0.62 8.04
C GLY A 156 10.14 -0.85 8.16
N THR A 157 9.18 -1.76 7.98
CA THR A 157 9.44 -3.22 7.93
C THR A 157 9.98 -3.72 6.60
N TRP A 158 9.97 -2.86 5.58
CA TRP A 158 10.64 -3.10 4.30
C TRP A 158 10.98 -1.76 3.62
N TYR A 159 12.02 -1.72 2.79
CA TYR A 159 12.41 -0.51 2.06
C TYR A 159 13.08 -0.84 0.72
N TRP A 160 13.20 0.18 -0.13
CA TRP A 160 13.91 0.10 -1.41
C TRP A 160 15.40 0.41 -1.26
N GLU A 161 16.25 -0.53 -1.64
CA GLU A 161 17.69 -0.35 -1.76
C GLU A 161 18.06 -0.08 -3.22
N TYR A 162 18.83 0.99 -3.43
CA TYR A 162 19.33 1.40 -4.74
C TYR A 162 20.78 0.94 -4.90
N THR A 163 21.03 0.14 -5.93
CA THR A 163 22.40 -0.24 -6.33
C THR A 163 22.69 0.27 -7.74
N LEU A 164 23.87 0.85 -7.93
CA LEU A 164 24.32 1.31 -9.25
C LEU A 164 25.08 0.17 -9.93
N ASP A 165 24.62 -0.26 -11.10
CA ASP A 165 25.29 -1.21 -11.98
C ASP A 165 25.70 -0.50 -13.28
N GLY A 166 26.86 0.17 -13.24
CA GLY A 166 27.33 1.03 -14.31
C GLY A 166 26.41 2.22 -14.54
N ALA A 167 25.71 2.22 -15.68
CA ALA A 167 24.71 3.25 -16.04
C ALA A 167 23.27 2.87 -15.64
N HIS A 168 23.05 1.69 -15.06
CA HIS A 168 21.73 1.20 -14.67
C HIS A 168 21.52 1.35 -13.16
N VAL A 169 20.33 1.82 -12.77
CA VAL A 169 19.89 1.80 -11.37
C VAL A 169 19.13 0.50 -11.15
N LYS A 170 19.64 -0.35 -10.27
CA LYS A 170 18.96 -1.56 -9.80
C LYS A 170 18.25 -1.26 -8.48
N LEU A 171 16.98 -1.65 -8.41
CA LEU A 171 16.11 -1.52 -7.25
C LEU A 171 15.93 -2.90 -6.63
N ASN A 172 16.29 -3.04 -5.36
CA ASN A 172 16.04 -4.25 -4.58
C ASN A 172 15.12 -3.90 -3.42
N MET A 173 14.06 -4.69 -3.22
CA MET A 173 13.28 -4.60 -1.99
C MET A 173 14.01 -5.36 -0.89
N VAL A 174 14.27 -4.69 0.24
CA VAL A 174 14.81 -5.31 1.45
C VAL A 174 13.67 -5.47 2.44
N ASP A 175 13.28 -6.71 2.68
CA ASP A 175 12.30 -7.07 3.72
C ASP A 175 13.04 -7.31 5.05
N LEU A 176 12.78 -6.47 6.05
CA LEU A 176 13.38 -6.57 7.38
C LEU A 176 12.55 -7.43 8.33
N CYS A 177 11.38 -7.90 7.89
CA CYS A 177 10.52 -8.77 8.69
C CYS A 177 10.78 -10.27 8.46
N GLY A 178 11.73 -10.63 7.60
CA GLY A 178 11.98 -12.02 7.25
C GLY A 178 12.64 -12.83 8.37
N ASP A 179 11.93 -13.86 8.83
CA ASP A 179 12.52 -15.18 9.03
C ASP A 179 13.35 -15.54 7.77
N GLY A 180 14.64 -15.22 7.79
CA GLY A 180 15.74 -15.82 7.00
C GLY A 180 15.66 -15.87 5.46
N THR A 181 14.60 -15.40 4.80
CA THR A 181 14.41 -15.66 3.36
C THR A 181 14.64 -14.42 2.53
N ASN A 182 15.91 -14.20 2.20
CA ASN A 182 16.40 -13.15 1.32
C ASN A 182 15.84 -13.36 -0.10
N CYS A 183 14.75 -12.66 -0.47
CA CYS A 183 14.21 -12.70 -1.83
C CYS A 183 15.11 -11.89 -2.77
N ARG A 184 16.12 -12.54 -3.36
CA ARG A 184 16.88 -11.99 -4.47
C ARG A 184 16.02 -12.04 -5.73
N PHE A 185 15.47 -10.90 -6.15
CA PHE A 185 14.90 -10.76 -7.48
C PHE A 185 16.01 -10.46 -8.49
N LEU A 186 16.31 -11.41 -9.38
CA LEU A 186 17.08 -11.16 -10.58
C LEU A 186 16.11 -10.63 -11.64
N ILE A 187 16.21 -9.33 -11.94
CA ILE A 187 15.57 -8.75 -13.12
C ILE A 187 16.42 -9.21 -14.33
N HIS A 188 15.80 -9.94 -15.26
CA HIS A 188 16.38 -10.28 -16.58
C HIS A 188 16.05 -9.20 -17.60
#